data_AF-A0A521SY90-F1
#
_entry.id   AF-A0A521SY90-F1
#
_cell.length_a   1.000
_cell.length_b   1.000
_cell.length_c   1.000
_cell.angle_alpha   90.00
_cell.angle_beta   90.00
_cell.angle_gamma   90.00
#
_symmetry.space_group_name_H-M   'P 1'
#
loop_
_entity.id
_entity.type
_entity.pdbx_description
1 polymer ?
#
loop_
_entity_poly.entity_id
_entity_poly.type
_entity_poly.pdbx_seq_one_letter_code
_entity_poly.pdbx_strand_id
1 'polypeptide(L)'
;MNVRRVLVVVLSLGAAVVSAQGSLPTPASSLGFEPGADYKLATYTQAVDYLKKLDAASTSMQLFEAGKSSQGRTYVYAAISSPANLANLEKYRQISLRLAHPEGLTDAEAKRLASEGKAIVHIDGGLHATEVAGPQTMPLLAYDLISQANDPKMARILDNVIFLLWPTINPDGQEQVASHYMKTQGPDGRGGQSFPALYQDYVGHDNNRDAYMMNMQESRVMEHAWRQWEPQIIYVHHQTAPFPTRIWLPPFADPIGQEAPPMISRQLNMIGMAIARGLEEKGLPGATHMGTGFDAWYPGYIDYMPIFKNIAAFWTETAGAGLANPRTYTINDIPQNMRDFRPEPLYPSPWKPGLWRLRDSVDYMETASISTLDFAARYKDELLYDRYVAGRDQIARGRKEAPYAYVIPQRQRDPMLAVELLRRIAFSGVRVYQLTETATIGGANYSAGTWVIPTDQEFAAMAREVLDVQKYPDLRDFAGGPPEQPYDASGWTLPLSMDVRVVAANAPISAESRAAMKLLGGTLAAANGPTPYQSSTDLAPFDSVPGAGFDSMPNAAGVTPPAGNIFGRGPAISIDAVQINTMRALQAAWKAGATVRFVP
;
A
#
# COMPACT_ATOMS: atom_id res chain seq x y z
N MET A 1 -51.70 -8.27 67.96
CA MET A 1 -50.42 -7.79 68.56
C MET A 1 -49.27 -8.48 67.83
N ASN A 2 -48.45 -7.69 67.14
CA ASN A 2 -47.05 -7.89 66.72
C ASN A 2 -46.53 -9.30 66.37
N VAL A 3 -46.13 -9.48 65.11
CA VAL A 3 -44.84 -10.13 64.79
C VAL A 3 -44.18 -9.35 63.64
N ARG A 4 -43.01 -8.76 63.92
CA ARG A 4 -42.11 -8.10 62.96
C ARG A 4 -41.48 -9.14 62.04
N ARG A 5 -41.46 -8.89 60.73
CA ARG A 5 -40.49 -9.51 59.80
C ARG A 5 -39.60 -8.41 59.24
N VAL A 6 -38.29 -8.58 59.47
CA VAL A 6 -37.21 -7.74 58.97
C VAL A 6 -36.96 -8.14 57.51
N LEU A 7 -37.02 -7.18 56.59
CA LEU A 7 -36.58 -7.33 55.21
C LEU A 7 -35.18 -6.70 55.11
N VAL A 8 -34.16 -7.51 54.81
CA VAL A 8 -32.82 -7.03 54.48
C VAL A 8 -32.78 -6.78 52.97
N VAL A 9 -32.66 -5.51 52.57
CA VAL A 9 -32.38 -5.12 51.19
C VAL A 9 -30.86 -4.98 51.06
N VAL A 10 -30.24 -5.85 50.29
CA VAL A 10 -28.84 -5.72 49.89
C VAL A 10 -28.80 -4.81 48.66
N LEU A 11 -28.41 -3.54 48.86
CA LEU A 11 -28.06 -2.61 47.79
C LEU A 11 -26.62 -2.90 47.34
N SER A 12 -26.48 -3.59 46.21
CA SER A 12 -25.22 -3.67 45.48
C SER A 12 -25.00 -2.36 44.70
N LEU A 13 -24.23 -1.43 45.28
CA LEU A 13 -23.68 -0.28 44.56
C LEU A 13 -22.59 -0.77 43.59
N GLY A 14 -22.94 -0.93 42.32
CA GLY A 14 -21.95 -0.96 41.25
C GLY A 14 -21.45 0.46 41.00
N ALA A 15 -20.22 0.76 41.39
CA ALA A 15 -19.56 2.01 41.02
C ALA A 15 -19.30 1.99 39.51
N ALA A 16 -20.10 2.74 38.75
CA ALA A 16 -19.76 3.11 37.38
C ALA A 16 -18.55 4.05 37.46
N VAL A 17 -17.37 3.55 37.12
CA VAL A 17 -16.21 4.40 36.87
C VAL A 17 -16.47 5.12 35.55
N VAL A 18 -17.08 6.30 35.62
CA VAL A 18 -17.12 7.24 34.50
C VAL A 18 -15.73 7.86 34.43
N SER A 19 -14.86 7.25 33.63
CA SER A 19 -13.60 7.89 33.25
C SER A 19 -13.92 9.18 32.51
N ALA A 20 -13.65 10.32 33.13
CA ALA A 20 -13.72 11.62 32.47
C ALA A 20 -12.62 11.66 31.39
N GLN A 21 -12.98 11.39 30.13
CA GLN A 21 -12.16 11.77 28.99
C GLN A 21 -12.05 13.30 29.02
N GLY A 22 -10.82 13.82 29.11
CA GLY A 22 -10.58 15.24 28.84
C GLY A 22 -11.10 15.60 27.46
N SER A 23 -11.41 16.88 27.22
CA SER A 23 -11.80 17.34 25.88
C SER A 23 -10.71 16.98 24.87
N LEU A 24 -11.05 16.22 23.83
CA LEU A 24 -10.10 15.84 22.77
C LEU A 24 -9.52 17.10 22.11
N PRO A 25 -8.20 17.17 21.89
CA PRO A 25 -7.59 18.32 21.21
C PRO A 25 -8.08 18.36 19.76
N THR A 26 -8.59 19.51 19.33
CA THR A 26 -8.95 19.70 17.92
C THR A 26 -7.68 19.84 17.07
N PRO A 27 -7.71 19.51 15.77
CA PRO A 27 -6.59 19.79 14.89
C PRO A 27 -6.20 21.27 14.94
N ALA A 28 -7.18 22.17 14.86
CA ALA A 28 -6.94 23.62 14.88
C ALA A 28 -6.27 24.12 16.18
N SER A 29 -6.59 23.55 17.34
CA SER A 29 -5.93 23.94 18.59
C SER A 29 -4.45 23.56 18.63
N SER A 30 -4.02 22.62 17.78
CA SER A 30 -2.63 22.17 17.68
C SER A 30 -1.88 22.76 16.50
N LEU A 31 -2.54 22.90 15.35
CA LEU A 31 -1.96 23.42 14.10
C LEU A 31 -1.95 24.95 14.07
N GLY A 32 -2.88 25.60 14.80
CA GLY A 32 -3.11 27.05 14.76
C GLY A 32 -4.00 27.51 13.59
N PHE A 33 -4.56 26.57 12.82
CA PHE A 33 -5.51 26.81 11.74
C PHE A 33 -6.34 25.55 11.48
N GLU A 34 -7.51 25.70 10.87
CA GLU A 34 -8.34 24.57 10.46
C GLU A 34 -7.72 23.80 9.30
N PRO A 35 -7.68 22.46 9.33
CA PRO A 35 -7.32 21.67 8.16
C PRO A 35 -8.17 22.03 6.94
N GLY A 36 -7.50 22.31 5.82
CA GLY A 36 -8.13 22.78 4.59
C GLY A 36 -8.33 24.30 4.50
N ALA A 37 -7.91 25.08 5.50
CA ALA A 37 -7.97 26.54 5.42
C ALA A 37 -7.15 27.08 4.23
N ASP A 38 -7.69 28.11 3.58
CA ASP A 38 -7.02 28.79 2.48
C ASP A 38 -5.62 29.26 2.92
N TYR A 39 -4.63 29.01 2.07
CA TYR A 39 -3.24 29.39 2.31
C TYR A 39 -2.62 28.77 3.57
N LYS A 40 -3.08 27.60 4.04
CA LYS A 40 -2.48 26.92 5.18
C LYS A 40 -2.18 25.45 4.86
N LEU A 41 -0.94 25.03 5.10
CA LEU A 41 -0.49 23.65 4.99
C LEU A 41 0.22 23.24 6.27
N ALA A 42 -0.24 22.15 6.89
CA ALA A 42 0.46 21.50 7.98
C ALA A 42 1.62 20.67 7.44
N THR A 43 2.78 20.83 8.07
CA THR A 43 3.95 19.99 7.80
C THR A 43 3.75 18.58 8.37
N TYR A 44 4.56 17.62 7.93
CA TYR A 44 4.52 16.27 8.49
C TYR A 44 4.79 16.29 10.00
N THR A 45 5.77 17.10 10.44
CA THR A 45 6.08 17.28 11.86
C THR A 45 4.85 17.74 12.66
N GLN A 46 4.14 18.76 12.17
CA GLN A 46 2.93 19.26 12.84
C GLN A 46 1.80 18.21 12.87
N ALA A 47 1.60 17.48 11.78
CA ALA A 47 0.60 16.42 11.70
C ALA A 47 0.90 15.29 12.71
N VAL A 48 2.15 14.83 12.78
CA VAL A 48 2.57 13.78 13.73
C VAL A 48 2.48 14.26 15.17
N ASP A 49 2.89 15.49 15.46
CA ASP A 49 2.78 16.07 16.80
C ASP A 49 1.33 16.18 17.25
N TYR A 50 0.40 16.50 16.33
CA TYR A 50 -1.03 16.45 16.62
C TYR A 50 -1.50 15.02 16.92
N LEU A 51 -1.16 14.06 16.07
CA LEU A 51 -1.58 12.67 16.26
C LEU A 51 -1.07 12.08 17.58
N LYS A 52 0.14 12.43 18.03
CA LYS A 52 0.65 12.06 19.36
C LYS A 52 -0.20 12.65 20.50
N LYS A 53 -0.65 13.90 20.37
CA LYS A 53 -1.55 14.52 21.37
C LYS A 53 -2.92 13.86 21.37
N LEU A 54 -3.45 13.51 20.20
CA LEU A 54 -4.73 12.82 20.05
C LEU A 54 -4.68 11.41 20.63
N ASP A 55 -3.62 10.66 20.33
CA ASP A 55 -3.34 9.32 20.87
C ASP A 55 -3.28 9.36 22.41
N ALA A 56 -2.54 10.30 22.98
CA ALA A 56 -2.46 10.46 24.44
C ALA A 56 -3.80 10.85 25.11
N ALA A 57 -4.74 11.43 24.36
CA ALA A 57 -6.04 11.88 24.86
C ALA A 57 -7.18 10.89 24.59
N SER A 58 -6.96 9.86 23.77
CA SER A 58 -8.00 8.94 23.28
C SER A 58 -7.73 7.50 23.71
N THR A 59 -8.81 6.75 23.97
CA THR A 59 -8.76 5.30 24.16
C THR A 59 -9.09 4.52 22.87
N SER A 60 -9.37 5.23 21.78
CA SER A 60 -9.79 4.69 20.48
C SER A 60 -8.71 4.84 19.41
N MET A 61 -7.46 5.09 19.82
CA MET A 61 -6.31 5.24 18.95
C MET A 61 -5.06 4.63 19.59
N GLN A 62 -4.17 4.06 18.77
CA GLN A 62 -2.82 3.67 19.15
C GLN A 62 -1.85 4.04 18.02
N LEU A 63 -0.81 4.83 18.31
CA LEU A 63 0.22 5.20 17.34
C LEU A 63 1.35 4.14 17.26
N PHE A 64 1.83 3.88 16.05
CA PHE A 64 2.92 2.95 15.75
C PHE A 64 4.01 3.62 14.92
N GLU A 65 5.26 3.24 15.17
CA GLU A 65 6.37 3.54 14.27
C GLU A 65 6.47 2.43 13.22
N ALA A 66 6.49 2.80 11.93
CA ALA A 66 6.67 1.85 10.84
C ALA A 66 8.12 1.74 10.37
N GLY A 67 8.95 2.75 10.60
CA GLY A 67 10.33 2.77 10.12
C GLY A 67 10.87 4.19 9.95
N LYS A 68 11.86 4.35 9.07
CA LYS A 68 12.45 5.64 8.71
C LYS A 68 12.26 5.92 7.23
N SER A 69 12.17 7.20 6.86
CA SER A 69 12.27 7.66 5.47
C SER A 69 13.72 7.73 4.99
N SER A 70 13.92 8.03 3.71
CA SER A 70 15.23 8.23 3.09
C SER A 70 16.05 9.36 3.75
N GLN A 71 15.39 10.43 4.22
CA GLN A 71 16.03 11.51 4.99
C GLN A 71 15.97 11.30 6.51
N GLY A 72 15.59 10.10 6.97
CA GLY A 72 15.66 9.70 8.39
C GLY A 72 14.48 10.13 9.27
N ARG A 73 13.38 10.66 8.71
CA ARG A 73 12.16 10.97 9.48
C ARG A 73 11.46 9.68 9.89
N THR A 74 10.91 9.64 11.10
CA THR A 74 10.09 8.49 11.54
C THR A 74 8.79 8.44 10.74
N TYR A 75 8.57 7.33 10.03
CA TYR A 75 7.26 6.97 9.46
C TYR A 75 6.34 6.50 10.59
N VAL A 76 5.15 7.07 10.70
CA VAL A 76 4.15 6.67 11.70
C VAL A 76 2.79 6.39 11.07
N TYR A 77 2.02 5.53 11.72
CA TYR A 77 0.61 5.31 11.44
C TYR A 77 -0.15 5.07 12.74
N ALA A 78 -1.46 5.24 12.72
CA ALA A 78 -2.32 5.02 13.87
C ALA A 78 -3.31 3.90 13.58
N ALA A 79 -3.52 2.99 14.54
CA ALA A 79 -4.68 2.12 14.56
C ALA A 79 -5.82 2.84 15.29
N ILE A 80 -6.92 3.12 14.59
CA ILE A 80 -8.13 3.75 15.12
C ILE A 80 -9.26 2.73 15.10
N SER A 81 -9.85 2.44 16.26
CA SER A 81 -10.94 1.48 16.44
C SER A 81 -11.59 1.66 17.80
N SER A 82 -12.63 0.90 18.11
CA SER A 82 -13.22 0.89 19.46
C SER A 82 -12.18 0.46 20.51
N PRO A 83 -12.27 0.94 21.77
CA PRO A 83 -11.36 0.52 22.84
C PRO A 83 -11.34 -1.00 23.05
N ALA A 84 -12.49 -1.66 22.87
CA ALA A 84 -12.60 -3.11 22.94
C ALA A 84 -11.83 -3.81 21.82
N ASN A 85 -11.81 -3.21 20.61
CA ASN A 85 -11.05 -3.74 19.51
C ASN A 85 -9.55 -3.58 19.70
N LEU A 86 -9.10 -2.41 20.16
CA LEU A 86 -7.69 -2.13 20.43
C LEU A 86 -7.14 -2.99 21.56
N ALA A 87 -7.93 -3.28 22.59
CA ALA A 87 -7.55 -4.25 23.63
C ALA A 87 -7.35 -5.69 23.09
N ASN A 88 -7.92 -6.01 21.92
CA ASN A 88 -7.81 -7.30 21.24
C ASN A 88 -7.08 -7.18 19.89
N LEU A 89 -6.28 -6.13 19.69
CA LEU A 89 -5.69 -5.78 18.39
C LEU A 89 -4.89 -6.93 17.78
N GLU A 90 -4.08 -7.61 18.60
CA GLU A 90 -3.26 -8.74 18.15
C GLU A 90 -4.12 -9.93 17.69
N LYS A 91 -5.25 -10.21 18.37
CA LYS A 91 -6.19 -11.26 17.95
C LYS A 91 -6.70 -10.97 16.54
N TYR A 92 -7.14 -9.74 16.27
CA TYR A 92 -7.70 -9.39 14.96
C TYR A 92 -6.63 -9.34 13.87
N ARG A 93 -5.42 -8.86 14.20
CA ARG A 93 -4.26 -8.95 13.30
C ARG A 93 -3.96 -10.40 12.92
N GLN A 94 -3.98 -11.32 13.88
CA GLN A 94 -3.78 -12.76 13.60
C GLN A 94 -4.88 -13.38 12.76
N ILE A 95 -6.14 -12.97 12.95
CA ILE A 95 -7.25 -13.40 12.09
C ILE A 95 -6.98 -12.96 10.64
N SER A 96 -6.58 -11.71 10.44
CA SER A 96 -6.28 -11.16 9.11
C SER A 96 -5.12 -11.89 8.43
N LEU A 97 -4.01 -12.07 9.15
CA LEU A 97 -2.85 -12.85 8.68
C LEU A 97 -3.25 -14.29 8.30
N ARG A 98 -4.06 -14.94 9.15
CA ARG A 98 -4.47 -16.32 8.88
C ARG A 98 -5.35 -16.44 7.64
N LEU A 99 -6.26 -15.48 7.41
CA LEU A 99 -7.12 -15.46 6.23
C LEU A 99 -6.38 -15.06 4.95
N ALA A 100 -5.29 -14.29 5.07
CA ALA A 100 -4.40 -14.00 3.95
C ALA A 100 -3.65 -15.25 3.44
N HIS A 101 -3.38 -16.22 4.32
CA HIS A 101 -2.65 -17.44 4.02
C HIS A 101 -3.57 -18.68 4.14
N PRO A 102 -4.37 -19.02 3.12
CA PRO A 102 -5.46 -20.01 3.19
C PRO A 102 -5.01 -21.47 3.31
N GLU A 103 -3.73 -21.79 3.11
CA GLU A 103 -3.25 -23.17 3.16
C GLU A 103 -3.57 -23.82 4.53
N GLY A 104 -4.17 -25.01 4.48
CA GLY A 104 -4.62 -25.74 5.67
C GLY A 104 -5.86 -25.16 6.38
N LEU A 105 -6.57 -24.18 5.81
CA LEU A 105 -7.90 -23.76 6.28
C LEU A 105 -9.01 -24.42 5.48
N THR A 106 -10.04 -24.87 6.18
CA THR A 106 -11.34 -25.19 5.58
C THR A 106 -12.20 -23.93 5.41
N ASP A 107 -13.16 -23.99 4.48
CA ASP A 107 -14.15 -22.92 4.29
C ASP A 107 -14.93 -22.60 5.58
N ALA A 108 -15.22 -23.60 6.40
CA ALA A 108 -15.95 -23.43 7.65
C ALA A 108 -15.11 -22.66 8.70
N GLU A 109 -13.83 -22.99 8.82
CA GLU A 109 -12.90 -22.26 9.70
C GLU A 109 -12.69 -20.82 9.22
N ALA A 110 -12.53 -20.62 7.91
CA ALA A 110 -12.37 -19.29 7.32
C ALA A 110 -13.60 -18.41 7.57
N LYS A 111 -14.82 -18.94 7.39
CA LYS A 111 -16.07 -18.22 7.71
C LYS A 111 -16.17 -17.85 9.19
N ARG A 112 -15.79 -18.76 10.09
CA ARG A 112 -15.76 -18.49 11.53
C ARG A 112 -14.79 -17.35 11.83
N LEU A 113 -13.56 -17.44 11.33
CA LEU A 113 -12.54 -16.39 11.51
C LEU A 113 -13.01 -15.04 10.95
N ALA A 114 -13.61 -15.02 9.76
CA ALA A 114 -14.15 -13.80 9.17
C ALA A 114 -15.26 -13.16 10.03
N SER A 115 -16.18 -13.97 10.56
CA SER A 115 -17.24 -13.48 11.45
C SER A 115 -16.73 -12.89 12.77
N GLU A 116 -15.66 -13.48 13.32
CA GLU A 116 -15.00 -13.00 14.54
C GLU A 116 -14.10 -11.78 14.29
N GLY A 117 -13.57 -11.65 13.08
CA GLY A 117 -12.59 -10.64 12.69
C GLY A 117 -13.16 -9.23 12.56
N LYS A 118 -12.22 -8.30 12.35
CA LYS A 118 -12.48 -6.90 12.01
C LYS A 118 -11.80 -6.61 10.68
N ALA A 119 -12.45 -5.82 9.82
CA ALA A 119 -11.80 -5.38 8.60
C ALA A 119 -10.64 -4.44 8.96
N ILE A 120 -9.47 -4.69 8.41
CA ILE A 120 -8.31 -3.82 8.54
C ILE A 120 -8.22 -3.00 7.26
N VAL A 121 -8.32 -1.68 7.41
CA VAL A 121 -8.38 -0.73 6.31
C VAL A 121 -7.23 0.24 6.43
N HIS A 122 -6.39 0.32 5.42
CA HIS A 122 -5.36 1.36 5.29
C HIS A 122 -5.94 2.53 4.50
N ILE A 123 -5.80 3.75 5.03
CA ILE A 123 -6.01 5.00 4.28
C ILE A 123 -4.84 5.94 4.60
N ASP A 124 -4.27 6.55 3.58
CA ASP A 124 -3.18 7.51 3.73
C ASP A 124 -3.41 8.83 3.00
N GLY A 125 -2.71 9.87 3.45
CA GLY A 125 -2.78 11.20 2.85
C GLY A 125 -2.05 11.36 1.51
N GLY A 126 -1.70 10.28 0.80
CA GLY A 126 -1.03 10.31 -0.49
C GLY A 126 0.50 10.27 -0.39
N LEU A 127 1.14 10.17 -1.56
CA LEU A 127 2.60 10.06 -1.73
C LEU A 127 3.25 11.15 -2.58
N HIS A 128 2.52 11.74 -3.53
CA HIS A 128 3.03 12.88 -4.28
C HIS A 128 2.88 14.14 -3.44
N ALA A 129 3.99 14.67 -2.94
CA ALA A 129 3.97 15.73 -1.92
C ALA A 129 3.35 17.06 -2.36
N THR A 130 3.20 17.29 -3.66
CA THR A 130 2.49 18.45 -4.23
C THR A 130 0.97 18.30 -4.24
N GLU A 131 0.45 17.12 -3.93
CA GLU A 131 -0.98 16.81 -3.80
C GLU A 131 -1.41 17.02 -2.34
N VAL A 132 -1.48 18.29 -1.97
CA VAL A 132 -1.44 18.70 -0.56
C VAL A 132 -2.73 18.45 0.24
N ALA A 133 -3.86 18.10 -0.38
CA ALA A 133 -5.12 17.93 0.35
C ALA A 133 -5.16 16.67 1.22
N GLY A 134 -4.57 15.56 0.75
CA GLY A 134 -4.55 14.29 1.46
C GLY A 134 -3.93 14.41 2.85
N PRO A 135 -2.72 14.98 3.01
CA PRO A 135 -2.09 15.08 4.32
C PRO A 135 -2.77 16.06 5.27
N GLN A 136 -3.59 17.00 4.76
CA GLN A 136 -4.43 17.84 5.61
C GLN A 136 -5.71 17.13 6.07
N THR A 137 -6.21 16.19 5.26
CA THR A 137 -7.43 15.43 5.57
C THR A 137 -7.20 14.45 6.73
N MET A 138 -6.03 13.81 6.80
CA MET A 138 -5.80 12.72 7.76
C MET A 138 -5.92 13.15 9.25
N PRO A 139 -5.31 14.27 9.71
CA PRO A 139 -5.54 14.77 11.07
C PRO A 139 -7.01 15.04 11.41
N LEU A 140 -7.76 15.60 10.46
CA LEU A 140 -9.18 15.90 10.63
C LEU A 140 -10.00 14.61 10.73
N LEU A 141 -9.78 13.67 9.80
CA LEU A 141 -10.48 12.38 9.77
C LEU A 141 -10.28 11.60 11.08
N ALA A 142 -9.07 11.60 11.64
CA ALA A 142 -8.78 10.96 12.93
C ALA A 142 -9.62 11.57 14.06
N TYR A 143 -9.66 12.91 14.13
CA TYR A 143 -10.43 13.64 15.12
C TYR A 143 -11.93 13.40 14.97
N ASP A 144 -12.46 13.47 13.75
CA ASP A 144 -13.88 13.35 13.48
C ASP A 144 -14.41 11.94 13.82
N LEU A 145 -13.69 10.88 13.45
CA LEU A 145 -14.06 9.51 13.82
C LEU A 145 -14.15 9.31 15.33
N ILE A 146 -13.18 9.84 16.09
CA ILE A 146 -13.08 9.63 17.54
C ILE A 146 -14.07 10.54 18.28
N SER A 147 -14.12 11.82 17.93
CA SER A 147 -14.99 12.80 18.60
C SER A 147 -16.48 12.55 18.35
N GLN A 148 -16.82 11.93 17.22
CA GLN A 148 -18.19 11.59 16.84
C GLN A 148 -18.52 10.12 17.11
N ALA A 149 -17.80 9.41 17.98
CA ALA A 149 -18.03 7.99 18.27
C ALA A 149 -19.46 7.64 18.76
N ASN A 150 -20.25 8.63 19.20
CA ASN A 150 -21.66 8.45 19.56
C ASN A 150 -22.62 8.49 18.35
N ASP A 151 -22.18 8.94 17.17
CA ASP A 151 -22.96 8.86 15.94
C ASP A 151 -23.08 7.38 15.49
N PRO A 152 -24.29 6.90 15.13
CA PRO A 152 -24.48 5.49 14.76
C PRO A 152 -23.65 4.98 13.58
N LYS A 153 -23.25 5.85 12.64
CA LYS A 153 -22.36 5.46 11.53
C LYS A 153 -20.92 5.33 12.05
N MET A 154 -20.43 6.32 12.80
CA MET A 154 -19.06 6.31 13.34
C MET A 154 -18.85 5.19 14.38
N ALA A 155 -19.80 4.96 15.28
CA ALA A 155 -19.76 3.83 16.22
C ALA A 155 -19.66 2.49 15.47
N ARG A 156 -20.48 2.27 14.44
CA ARG A 156 -20.41 1.05 13.61
C ARG A 156 -19.04 0.89 12.97
N ILE A 157 -18.45 1.97 12.45
CA ILE A 157 -17.10 1.95 11.87
C ILE A 157 -16.09 1.50 12.93
N LEU A 158 -16.04 2.19 14.08
CA LEU A 158 -15.11 1.87 15.17
C LEU A 158 -15.28 0.45 15.71
N ASP A 159 -16.51 -0.07 15.74
CA ASP A 159 -16.81 -1.41 16.23
C ASP A 159 -16.39 -2.52 15.27
N ASN A 160 -16.31 -2.25 13.96
CA ASN A 160 -16.12 -3.29 12.94
C ASN A 160 -14.84 -3.15 12.12
N VAL A 161 -14.15 -2.02 12.22
CA VAL A 161 -12.95 -1.68 11.45
C VAL A 161 -11.78 -1.35 12.38
N ILE A 162 -10.60 -1.83 12.02
CA ILE A 162 -9.32 -1.33 12.51
C ILE A 162 -8.76 -0.45 11.38
N PHE A 163 -8.86 0.85 11.55
CA PHE A 163 -8.40 1.81 10.56
C PHE A 163 -6.91 2.13 10.80
N LEU A 164 -6.06 1.75 9.85
CA LEU A 164 -4.66 2.14 9.78
C LEU A 164 -4.53 3.48 9.04
N LEU A 165 -4.51 4.57 9.82
CA LEU A 165 -4.36 5.92 9.31
C LEU A 165 -2.89 6.30 9.18
N TRP A 166 -2.47 6.72 7.99
CA TRP A 166 -1.15 7.28 7.75
C TRP A 166 -1.28 8.76 7.39
N PRO A 167 -0.54 9.69 8.03
CA PRO A 167 -0.58 11.11 7.66
C PRO A 167 -0.28 11.33 6.18
N THR A 168 0.72 10.61 5.70
CA THR A 168 1.18 10.52 4.31
C THR A 168 2.09 9.29 4.24
N ILE A 169 2.24 8.73 3.04
CA ILE A 169 3.29 7.76 2.74
C ILE A 169 4.49 8.41 2.03
N ASN A 170 4.66 9.74 2.17
CA ASN A 170 5.85 10.53 1.82
C ASN A 170 6.09 11.72 2.79
N PRO A 171 6.62 11.50 4.00
CA PRO A 171 6.79 12.52 5.02
C PRO A 171 7.93 13.48 4.71
N ASP A 172 8.98 13.03 4.01
CA ASP A 172 10.07 13.91 3.60
C ASP A 172 9.55 14.93 2.60
N GLY A 173 8.78 14.48 1.61
CA GLY A 173 8.16 15.35 0.64
C GLY A 173 7.10 16.27 1.27
N GLN A 174 6.20 15.75 2.10
CA GLN A 174 5.21 16.60 2.80
C GLN A 174 5.89 17.70 3.61
N GLU A 175 6.93 17.36 4.37
CA GLU A 175 7.67 18.34 5.18
C GLU A 175 8.31 19.42 4.29
N GLN A 176 8.98 19.04 3.20
CA GLN A 176 9.60 19.97 2.26
C GLN A 176 8.59 20.91 1.60
N VAL A 177 7.51 20.36 1.03
CA VAL A 177 6.51 21.14 0.29
C VAL A 177 5.74 22.08 1.21
N ALA A 178 5.22 21.58 2.34
CA ALA A 178 4.45 22.40 3.27
C ALA A 178 5.32 23.49 3.91
N SER A 179 6.53 23.18 4.37
CA SER A 179 7.44 24.17 4.96
C SER A 179 7.82 25.26 3.96
N HIS A 180 8.11 24.89 2.71
CA HIS A 180 8.44 25.87 1.68
C HIS A 180 7.25 26.77 1.35
N TYR A 181 6.07 26.18 1.17
CA TYR A 181 4.84 26.93 0.90
C TYR A 181 4.55 27.95 2.00
N MET A 182 4.62 27.53 3.26
CA MET A 182 4.36 28.40 4.42
C MET A 182 5.44 29.49 4.58
N LYS A 183 6.68 29.23 4.18
CA LYS A 183 7.78 30.23 4.23
C LYS A 183 7.69 31.28 3.12
N THR A 184 7.09 30.96 1.99
CA THR A 184 7.09 31.80 0.78
C THR A 184 5.81 32.59 0.54
N GLN A 185 4.91 32.60 1.52
CA GLN A 185 3.68 33.39 1.44
C GLN A 185 3.98 34.88 1.33
N GLY A 186 3.09 35.60 0.66
CA GLY A 186 3.12 37.06 0.61
C GLY A 186 2.95 37.70 2.00
N PRO A 187 3.23 39.00 2.13
CA PRO A 187 3.12 39.72 3.41
C PRO A 187 1.71 39.70 4.04
N ASP A 188 0.68 39.44 3.24
CA ASP A 188 -0.72 39.29 3.66
C ASP A 188 -1.07 37.84 4.08
N GLY A 189 -0.09 36.92 4.06
CA GLY A 189 -0.25 35.51 4.38
C GLY A 189 -0.89 34.69 3.26
N ARG A 190 -0.94 35.21 2.02
CA ARG A 190 -1.54 34.54 0.85
C ARG A 190 -0.48 34.18 -0.19
N GLY A 191 -0.80 33.22 -1.06
CA GLY A 191 0.02 32.95 -2.26
C GLY A 191 1.39 32.35 -1.97
N GLY A 192 1.44 31.18 -1.33
CA GLY A 192 2.68 30.40 -1.19
C GLY A 192 3.11 29.77 -2.52
N GLN A 193 4.42 29.61 -2.70
CA GLN A 193 5.02 29.10 -3.93
C GLN A 193 5.19 27.57 -3.89
N SER A 194 5.21 26.96 -5.06
CA SER A 194 5.55 25.54 -5.21
C SER A 194 7.01 25.30 -4.83
N PHE A 195 7.27 24.13 -4.23
CA PHE A 195 8.62 23.70 -3.93
C PHE A 195 9.45 23.65 -5.23
N PRO A 196 10.64 24.30 -5.29
CA PRO A 196 11.37 24.50 -6.54
C PRO A 196 12.22 23.29 -6.97
N ALA A 197 12.05 22.13 -6.31
CA ALA A 197 12.81 20.92 -6.58
C ALA A 197 11.89 19.69 -6.54
N LEU A 198 12.41 18.55 -7.01
CA LEU A 198 11.79 17.25 -6.77
C LEU A 198 12.01 16.86 -5.31
N TYR A 199 11.04 16.18 -4.71
CA TYR A 199 10.92 16.02 -3.24
C TYR A 199 11.22 14.61 -2.73
N GLN A 200 11.59 13.69 -3.61
CA GLN A 200 11.96 12.31 -3.30
C GLN A 200 13.39 12.02 -3.76
N ASP A 201 14.20 11.49 -2.84
CA ASP A 201 15.55 11.02 -3.17
C ASP A 201 15.47 9.87 -4.18
N TYR A 202 16.42 9.79 -5.12
CA TYR A 202 16.57 8.72 -6.14
C TYR A 202 15.50 8.60 -7.24
N VAL A 203 14.22 8.88 -6.95
CA VAL A 203 13.10 8.74 -7.91
C VAL A 203 12.42 10.07 -8.26
N GLY A 204 12.92 11.18 -7.70
CA GLY A 204 12.46 12.51 -8.08
C GLY A 204 11.13 12.87 -7.43
N HIS A 205 10.02 12.75 -8.16
CA HIS A 205 8.69 13.06 -7.61
C HIS A 205 7.77 11.84 -7.56
N ASP A 206 7.92 10.92 -8.51
CA ASP A 206 7.01 9.80 -8.68
C ASP A 206 7.54 8.58 -7.93
N ASN A 207 7.16 8.50 -6.66
CA ASN A 207 7.33 7.32 -5.83
C ASN A 207 6.21 6.29 -6.07
N ASN A 208 5.17 6.61 -6.85
CA ASN A 208 4.07 5.71 -7.19
C ASN A 208 4.38 4.80 -8.39
N ARG A 209 5.65 4.54 -8.71
CA ARG A 209 6.09 3.56 -9.72
C ARG A 209 7.01 2.48 -9.17
N ASP A 210 7.28 2.52 -7.86
CA ASP A 210 8.28 1.66 -7.22
C ASP A 210 7.69 0.38 -6.60
N ALA A 211 6.38 0.13 -6.70
CA ALA A 211 5.69 -0.87 -5.88
C ALA A 211 6.24 -2.30 -5.98
N TYR A 212 6.63 -2.76 -7.18
CA TYR A 212 7.23 -4.09 -7.33
C TYR A 212 8.77 -4.06 -7.32
N MET A 213 9.37 -2.91 -7.66
CA MET A 213 10.83 -2.77 -7.67
C MET A 213 11.38 -2.60 -6.27
N MET A 214 10.61 -2.02 -5.35
CA MET A 214 10.98 -1.77 -3.96
C MET A 214 12.39 -1.18 -3.87
N ASN A 215 12.75 -0.21 -4.72
CA ASN A 215 14.05 0.44 -4.66
C ASN A 215 14.08 1.48 -3.53
N MET A 216 12.94 2.10 -3.25
CA MET A 216 12.80 3.14 -2.24
C MET A 216 12.67 2.57 -0.84
N GLN A 217 13.16 3.33 0.14
CA GLN A 217 13.02 2.96 1.54
C GLN A 217 11.56 3.04 1.98
N GLU A 218 10.83 4.04 1.49
CA GLU A 218 9.42 4.30 1.76
C GLU A 218 8.54 3.13 1.29
N SER A 219 8.76 2.63 0.07
CA SER A 219 8.05 1.44 -0.45
C SER A 219 8.28 0.21 0.43
N ARG A 220 9.51 0.01 0.93
CA ARG A 220 9.83 -1.11 1.83
C ARG A 220 9.22 -0.96 3.21
N VAL A 221 9.21 0.24 3.78
CA VAL A 221 8.50 0.53 5.04
C VAL A 221 7.02 0.19 4.90
N MET A 222 6.41 0.59 3.78
CA MET A 222 5.00 0.33 3.50
C MET A 222 4.72 -1.16 3.34
N GLU A 223 5.46 -1.86 2.50
CA GLU A 223 5.28 -3.30 2.34
C GLU A 223 5.52 -4.06 3.64
N HIS A 224 6.54 -3.69 4.41
CA HIS A 224 6.84 -4.28 5.71
C HIS A 224 5.66 -4.14 6.68
N ALA A 225 5.02 -2.97 6.71
CA ALA A 225 3.80 -2.78 7.50
C ALA A 225 2.64 -3.62 6.95
N TRP A 226 2.39 -3.59 5.63
CA TRP A 226 1.30 -4.33 5.01
C TRP A 226 1.40 -5.84 5.18
N ARG A 227 2.59 -6.44 5.10
CA ARG A 227 2.80 -7.88 5.36
C ARG A 227 2.57 -8.25 6.83
N GLN A 228 2.68 -7.30 7.77
CA GLN A 228 2.42 -7.53 9.19
C GLN A 228 0.96 -7.37 9.59
N TRP A 229 0.17 -6.64 8.78
CA TRP A 229 -1.25 -6.38 9.03
C TRP A 229 -2.19 -7.15 8.10
N GLU A 230 -1.73 -7.45 6.88
CA GLU A 230 -2.50 -8.02 5.76
C GLU A 230 -3.88 -7.34 5.59
N PRO A 231 -3.94 -6.03 5.30
CA PRO A 231 -5.20 -5.30 5.25
C PRO A 231 -6.15 -5.84 4.17
N GLN A 232 -7.46 -5.68 4.36
CA GLN A 232 -8.45 -6.01 3.34
C GLN A 232 -8.58 -4.90 2.30
N ILE A 233 -8.39 -3.63 2.71
CA ILE A 233 -8.49 -2.46 1.85
C ILE A 233 -7.25 -1.58 2.01
N ILE A 234 -6.72 -1.08 0.90
CA ILE A 234 -5.72 0.00 0.86
C ILE A 234 -6.30 1.12 -0.01
N TYR A 235 -6.37 2.33 0.53
CA TYR A 235 -6.84 3.51 -0.18
C TYR A 235 -5.81 4.63 -0.07
N VAL A 236 -5.27 5.05 -1.22
CA VAL A 236 -4.27 6.12 -1.34
C VAL A 236 -4.93 7.36 -1.95
N HIS A 237 -4.85 8.50 -1.26
CA HIS A 237 -5.40 9.76 -1.78
C HIS A 237 -4.48 10.40 -2.81
N HIS A 238 -5.04 10.84 -3.93
CA HIS A 238 -4.34 11.55 -4.99
C HIS A 238 -5.03 12.84 -5.45
N GLN A 239 -4.27 13.67 -6.17
CA GLN A 239 -4.76 14.83 -6.93
C GLN A 239 -4.00 14.96 -8.27
N THR A 240 -4.63 15.33 -9.39
CA THR A 240 -5.94 15.94 -9.54
C THR A 240 -6.86 15.14 -10.47
N ALA A 241 -8.16 15.18 -10.16
CA ALA A 241 -9.22 14.64 -11.01
C ALA A 241 -9.14 15.17 -12.47
N PRO A 242 -9.55 14.39 -13.48
CA PRO A 242 -9.70 14.87 -14.85
C PRO A 242 -10.69 16.02 -14.90
N PHE A 243 -10.23 17.20 -15.31
CA PHE A 243 -11.06 18.40 -15.33
C PHE A 243 -12.17 18.27 -16.40
N PRO A 244 -13.44 18.60 -16.11
CA PRO A 244 -13.95 19.42 -15.00
C PRO A 244 -14.46 18.66 -13.76
N THR A 245 -14.28 17.34 -13.72
CA THR A 245 -14.73 16.50 -12.59
C THR A 245 -14.02 16.88 -11.30
N ARG A 246 -14.60 16.49 -10.16
CA ARG A 246 -14.09 16.85 -8.83
C ARG A 246 -13.43 15.68 -8.12
N ILE A 247 -13.83 14.46 -8.43
CA ILE A 247 -13.13 13.26 -7.98
C ILE A 247 -13.33 12.13 -8.98
N TRP A 248 -12.26 11.41 -9.30
CA TRP A 248 -12.30 10.19 -10.11
C TRP A 248 -12.09 8.96 -9.22
N LEU A 249 -12.92 7.94 -9.43
CA LEU A 249 -13.12 6.80 -8.53
C LEU A 249 -13.12 5.48 -9.33
N PRO A 250 -12.80 4.34 -8.69
CA PRO A 250 -13.12 3.02 -9.25
C PRO A 250 -14.63 2.87 -9.56
N PRO A 251 -15.08 2.11 -10.57
CA PRO A 251 -14.30 1.31 -11.51
C PRO A 251 -13.35 2.13 -12.38
N PHE A 252 -12.15 1.58 -12.59
CA PHE A 252 -11.06 2.19 -13.34
C PHE A 252 -11.21 2.02 -14.85
N ALA A 253 -10.51 2.86 -15.62
CA ALA A 253 -10.50 2.75 -17.07
C ALA A 253 -9.83 1.45 -17.53
N ASP A 254 -10.16 1.00 -18.74
CA ASP A 254 -9.53 -0.16 -19.34
C ASP A 254 -8.09 0.20 -19.81
N PRO A 255 -7.13 -0.73 -19.73
CA PRO A 255 -7.24 -2.08 -19.17
C PRO A 255 -6.86 -2.15 -17.68
N ILE A 256 -7.24 -3.24 -17.02
CA ILE A 256 -6.71 -3.61 -15.70
C ILE A 256 -5.70 -4.76 -15.82
N GLY A 257 -4.81 -4.90 -14.83
CA GLY A 257 -3.79 -5.96 -14.80
C GLY A 257 -4.39 -7.36 -14.93
N GLN A 258 -3.73 -8.22 -15.73
CA GLN A 258 -4.31 -9.50 -16.17
C GLN A 258 -4.50 -10.50 -15.04
N GLU A 259 -3.62 -10.45 -14.04
CA GLU A 259 -3.64 -11.39 -12.92
C GLU A 259 -4.44 -10.85 -11.72
N ALA A 260 -5.12 -9.70 -11.86
CA ALA A 260 -5.96 -9.15 -10.80
C ALA A 260 -7.12 -10.13 -10.47
N PRO A 261 -7.25 -10.59 -9.20
CA PRO A 261 -8.29 -11.54 -8.83
C PRO A 261 -9.69 -10.95 -9.07
N PRO A 262 -10.56 -11.59 -9.88
CA PRO A 262 -11.86 -11.00 -10.24
C PRO A 262 -12.75 -10.67 -9.04
N MET A 263 -12.71 -11.48 -7.98
CA MET A 263 -13.44 -11.21 -6.74
C MET A 263 -13.05 -9.86 -6.14
N ILE A 264 -11.74 -9.61 -6.01
CA ILE A 264 -11.20 -8.39 -5.40
C ILE A 264 -11.46 -7.18 -6.29
N SER A 265 -11.35 -7.32 -7.62
CA SER A 265 -11.71 -6.24 -8.56
C SER A 265 -13.20 -5.86 -8.45
N ARG A 266 -14.10 -6.82 -8.21
CA ARG A 266 -15.53 -6.53 -7.99
C ARG A 266 -15.79 -5.81 -6.67
N GLN A 267 -15.09 -6.20 -5.60
CA GLN A 267 -15.15 -5.48 -4.33
C GLN A 267 -14.69 -4.02 -4.47
N LEU A 268 -13.58 -3.79 -5.17
CA LEU A 268 -13.04 -2.46 -5.47
C LEU A 268 -14.07 -1.58 -6.21
N ASN A 269 -14.76 -2.14 -7.21
CA ASN A 269 -15.84 -1.45 -7.91
C ASN A 269 -17.02 -1.09 -6.99
N MET A 270 -17.38 -1.96 -6.05
CA MET A 270 -18.43 -1.67 -5.06
C MET A 270 -18.02 -0.55 -4.10
N ILE A 271 -16.75 -0.52 -3.68
CA ILE A 271 -16.20 0.55 -2.83
C ILE A 271 -16.30 1.90 -3.56
N GLY A 272 -15.87 1.95 -4.82
CA GLY A 272 -15.94 3.18 -5.62
C GLY A 272 -17.38 3.71 -5.78
N MET A 273 -18.35 2.82 -6.00
CA MET A 273 -19.78 3.19 -6.00
C MET A 273 -20.28 3.65 -4.62
N ALA A 274 -19.79 3.06 -3.53
CA ALA A 274 -20.12 3.48 -2.18
C ALA A 274 -19.59 4.90 -1.89
N ILE A 275 -18.38 5.22 -2.36
CA ILE A 275 -17.82 6.58 -2.28
C ILE A 275 -18.69 7.56 -3.07
N ALA A 276 -19.01 7.27 -4.33
CA ALA A 276 -19.86 8.14 -5.15
C ALA A 276 -21.21 8.42 -4.48
N ARG A 277 -21.87 7.38 -3.95
CA ARG A 277 -23.11 7.53 -3.17
C ARG A 277 -22.92 8.41 -1.92
N GLY A 278 -21.82 8.25 -1.20
CA GLY A 278 -21.50 9.07 -0.02
C GLY A 278 -21.30 10.54 -0.34
N LEU A 279 -20.69 10.85 -1.49
CA LEU A 279 -20.53 12.21 -2.00
C LEU A 279 -21.88 12.84 -2.35
N GLU A 280 -22.79 12.09 -2.99
CA GLU A 280 -24.15 12.55 -3.26
C GLU A 280 -24.93 12.84 -1.98
N GLU A 281 -24.83 11.97 -0.95
CA GLU A 281 -25.46 12.20 0.37
C GLU A 281 -24.98 13.50 1.03
N LYS A 282 -23.75 13.93 0.74
CA LYS A 282 -23.15 15.17 1.26
C LYS A 282 -23.35 16.36 0.32
N GLY A 283 -23.97 16.19 -0.84
CA GLY A 283 -24.15 17.26 -1.82
C GLY A 283 -22.83 17.73 -2.45
N LEU A 284 -21.89 16.79 -2.67
CA LEU A 284 -20.56 17.02 -3.25
C LEU A 284 -20.55 16.51 -4.71
N PRO A 285 -20.97 17.35 -5.70
CA PRO A 285 -21.17 16.91 -7.08
C PRO A 285 -19.87 16.76 -7.87
N GLY A 286 -19.88 15.90 -8.87
CA GLY A 286 -18.80 15.79 -9.84
C GLY A 286 -17.87 14.60 -9.61
N ALA A 287 -18.37 13.57 -8.92
CA ALA A 287 -17.75 12.25 -8.87
C ALA A 287 -17.92 11.54 -10.22
N THR A 288 -16.85 10.95 -10.74
CA THR A 288 -16.84 10.20 -11.99
C THR A 288 -16.11 8.86 -11.87
N HIS A 289 -16.34 7.97 -12.84
CA HIS A 289 -15.71 6.66 -12.98
C HIS A 289 -15.36 6.41 -14.45
N MET A 290 -14.51 5.41 -14.74
CA MET A 290 -14.11 5.06 -16.11
C MET A 290 -13.63 6.30 -16.92
N GLY A 291 -13.76 6.27 -18.26
CA GLY A 291 -13.46 7.38 -19.16
C GLY A 291 -12.03 7.39 -19.68
N THR A 292 -11.59 8.48 -20.32
CA THR A 292 -10.21 8.69 -20.83
C THR A 292 -9.22 8.99 -19.70
N GLY A 293 -9.37 8.28 -18.58
CA GLY A 293 -8.69 8.53 -17.31
C GLY A 293 -7.58 7.52 -17.03
N PHE A 294 -7.45 7.17 -15.76
CA PHE A 294 -6.37 6.35 -15.24
C PHE A 294 -6.73 4.87 -15.41
N ASP A 295 -5.89 4.12 -16.11
CA ASP A 295 -6.00 2.66 -16.17
C ASP A 295 -5.32 2.02 -14.96
N ALA A 296 -5.62 0.74 -14.72
CA ALA A 296 -4.99 -0.04 -13.65
C ALA A 296 -4.23 -1.23 -14.22
N TRP A 297 -3.55 -1.02 -15.34
CA TRP A 297 -2.78 -2.04 -16.03
C TRP A 297 -1.43 -2.29 -15.35
N TYR A 298 -0.71 -1.21 -15.02
CA TYR A 298 0.66 -1.28 -14.50
C TYR A 298 0.72 -1.72 -13.02
N PRO A 299 1.53 -2.73 -12.64
CA PRO A 299 1.67 -3.18 -11.26
C PRO A 299 2.71 -2.39 -10.47
N GLY A 300 3.29 -1.32 -11.03
CA GLY A 300 4.24 -0.48 -10.30
C GLY A 300 3.58 0.59 -9.42
N TYR A 301 2.26 0.78 -9.54
CA TYR A 301 1.53 1.66 -8.64
C TYR A 301 1.47 1.09 -7.23
N ILE A 302 1.92 1.88 -6.24
CA ILE A 302 1.92 1.49 -4.81
C ILE A 302 0.48 1.26 -4.34
N ASP A 303 -0.44 2.03 -4.90
CA ASP A 303 -1.87 2.01 -4.60
C ASP A 303 -2.67 0.90 -5.33
N TYR A 304 -2.06 0.15 -6.27
CA TYR A 304 -2.77 -0.90 -7.02
C TYR A 304 -2.12 -2.29 -6.95
N MET A 305 -0.79 -2.37 -6.96
CA MET A 305 -0.04 -3.63 -6.86
C MET A 305 -0.55 -4.59 -5.77
N PRO A 306 -1.00 -4.14 -4.58
CA PRO A 306 -1.52 -5.04 -3.58
C PRO A 306 -2.74 -5.86 -4.01
N ILE A 307 -3.44 -5.50 -5.10
CA ILE A 307 -4.52 -6.30 -5.68
C ILE A 307 -4.07 -7.71 -6.07
N PHE A 308 -2.84 -7.86 -6.56
CA PHE A 308 -2.25 -9.15 -6.90
C PHE A 308 -1.91 -10.00 -5.66
N LYS A 309 -2.01 -9.40 -4.47
CA LYS A 309 -1.88 -10.04 -3.14
C LYS A 309 -3.24 -10.16 -2.44
N ASN A 310 -4.33 -10.15 -3.21
CA ASN A 310 -5.71 -10.29 -2.74
C ASN A 310 -6.19 -9.15 -1.80
N ILE A 311 -5.71 -7.93 -2.02
CA ILE A 311 -6.12 -6.72 -1.26
C ILE A 311 -6.92 -5.80 -2.19
N ALA A 312 -8.07 -5.28 -1.75
CA ALA A 312 -8.76 -4.24 -2.51
C ALA A 312 -7.98 -2.92 -2.39
N ALA A 313 -7.02 -2.70 -3.29
CA ALA A 313 -6.13 -1.56 -3.31
C ALA A 313 -6.49 -0.60 -4.44
N PHE A 314 -6.66 0.68 -4.13
CA PHE A 314 -7.05 1.70 -5.10
C PHE A 314 -6.58 3.10 -4.70
N TRP A 315 -6.66 3.99 -5.68
CA TRP A 315 -6.52 5.42 -5.50
C TRP A 315 -7.77 6.17 -5.97
N THR A 316 -7.87 7.44 -5.58
CA THR A 316 -8.83 8.38 -6.13
C THR A 316 -8.13 9.69 -6.45
N GLU A 317 -8.53 10.32 -7.54
CA GLU A 317 -7.96 11.59 -7.98
C GLU A 317 -8.93 12.72 -7.65
N THR A 318 -8.64 13.54 -6.63
CA THR A 318 -9.51 14.64 -6.20
C THR A 318 -9.01 15.97 -6.74
N ALA A 319 -9.89 16.84 -7.23
CA ALA A 319 -9.54 18.12 -7.82
C ALA A 319 -8.61 18.94 -6.90
N GLY A 320 -7.50 19.41 -7.46
CA GLY A 320 -6.51 20.25 -6.77
C GLY A 320 -6.94 21.70 -6.57
N ALA A 321 -6.34 22.37 -5.59
CA ALA A 321 -6.55 23.79 -5.30
C ALA A 321 -5.26 24.62 -5.45
N GLY A 322 -4.43 24.30 -6.46
CA GLY A 322 -3.17 25.01 -6.71
C GLY A 322 -2.27 25.09 -5.48
N LEU A 323 -2.01 23.93 -4.86
CA LEU A 323 -1.63 23.78 -3.45
C LEU A 323 -2.80 24.22 -2.54
N ALA A 324 -2.59 25.25 -1.72
CA ALA A 324 -3.62 25.85 -0.86
C ALA A 324 -4.10 27.21 -1.38
N ASN A 325 -4.04 27.46 -2.69
CA ASN A 325 -4.38 28.73 -3.32
C ASN A 325 -5.76 28.65 -4.01
N PRO A 326 -6.85 29.18 -3.40
CA PRO A 326 -8.18 29.09 -3.97
C PRO A 326 -8.27 29.64 -5.40
N ARG A 327 -9.05 28.98 -6.25
CA ARG A 327 -9.29 29.41 -7.64
C ARG A 327 -10.78 29.49 -7.92
N THR A 328 -11.20 30.57 -8.59
CA THR A 328 -12.56 30.68 -9.14
C THR A 328 -12.55 30.22 -10.59
N TYR A 329 -13.45 29.32 -10.94
CA TYR A 329 -13.68 28.86 -12.30
C TYR A 329 -14.98 29.48 -12.85
N THR A 330 -14.97 29.77 -14.14
CA THR A 330 -16.11 30.29 -14.90
C THR A 330 -16.58 29.25 -15.92
N ILE A 331 -17.73 29.48 -16.56
CA ILE A 331 -18.21 28.62 -17.65
C ILE A 331 -17.21 28.52 -18.81
N ASN A 332 -16.39 29.56 -19.01
CA ASN A 332 -15.39 29.57 -20.08
C ASN A 332 -14.20 28.66 -19.78
N ASP A 333 -13.95 28.34 -18.51
CA ASP A 333 -12.93 27.36 -18.12
C ASP A 333 -13.35 25.93 -18.47
N ILE A 334 -14.66 25.63 -18.52
CA ILE A 334 -15.18 24.27 -18.77
C ILE A 334 -14.98 23.87 -20.24
N PRO A 335 -14.54 22.63 -20.53
CA PRO A 335 -14.43 22.11 -21.90
C PRO A 335 -15.75 22.29 -22.66
N GLN A 336 -15.67 22.75 -23.91
CA GLN A 336 -16.86 23.15 -24.67
C GLN A 336 -17.91 22.04 -24.78
N ASN A 337 -17.48 20.79 -24.92
CA ASN A 337 -18.33 19.60 -25.00
C ASN A 337 -18.97 19.19 -23.66
N MET A 338 -18.65 19.87 -22.55
CA MET A 338 -19.19 19.60 -21.21
C MET A 338 -19.93 20.81 -20.60
N ARG A 339 -20.12 21.90 -21.37
CA ARG A 339 -20.77 23.14 -20.89
C ARG A 339 -22.30 23.03 -20.77
N ASP A 340 -22.89 21.98 -21.32
CA ASP A 340 -24.32 21.68 -21.13
C ASP A 340 -24.63 21.01 -19.79
N PHE A 341 -23.59 20.58 -19.05
CA PHE A 341 -23.69 19.90 -17.75
C PHE A 341 -24.69 18.74 -17.78
N ARG A 342 -24.69 17.98 -18.87
CA ARG A 342 -25.59 16.86 -19.05
C ARG A 342 -25.24 15.74 -18.05
N PRO A 343 -26.20 15.26 -17.24
CA PRO A 343 -26.02 14.07 -16.40
C PRO A 343 -25.74 12.82 -17.23
N GLU A 344 -24.80 12.00 -16.77
CA GLU A 344 -24.43 10.71 -17.39
C GLU A 344 -24.48 9.58 -16.35
N PRO A 345 -24.61 8.30 -16.75
CA PRO A 345 -24.77 7.19 -15.80
C PRO A 345 -23.69 7.09 -14.72
N LEU A 346 -22.44 7.43 -15.06
CA LEU A 346 -21.30 7.43 -14.15
C LEU A 346 -20.81 8.85 -13.81
N TYR A 347 -21.58 9.88 -14.19
CA TYR A 347 -21.34 11.29 -13.85
C TYR A 347 -22.71 12.03 -13.72
N PRO A 348 -23.58 11.61 -12.78
CA PRO A 348 -24.98 12.04 -12.75
C PRO A 348 -25.16 13.46 -12.19
N SER A 349 -24.18 13.97 -11.44
CA SER A 349 -24.20 15.30 -10.82
C SER A 349 -23.03 16.17 -11.31
N PRO A 350 -23.05 16.69 -12.55
CA PRO A 350 -21.94 17.51 -13.05
C PRO A 350 -21.64 18.73 -12.16
N TRP A 351 -20.37 18.90 -11.80
CA TRP A 351 -19.93 20.07 -11.03
C TRP A 351 -20.08 21.36 -11.83
N LYS A 352 -20.63 22.40 -11.20
CA LYS A 352 -20.82 23.73 -11.81
C LYS A 352 -19.67 24.67 -11.44
N PRO A 353 -19.16 25.49 -12.38
CA PRO A 353 -18.10 26.46 -12.13
C PRO A 353 -18.36 27.33 -10.91
N GLY A 354 -17.33 27.48 -10.09
CA GLY A 354 -17.37 28.30 -8.88
C GLY A 354 -15.99 28.40 -8.24
N LEU A 355 -15.99 28.89 -7.01
CA LEU A 355 -14.80 28.88 -6.17
C LEU A 355 -14.48 27.44 -5.77
N TRP A 356 -13.22 27.06 -5.92
CA TRP A 356 -12.65 25.82 -5.42
C TRP A 356 -11.48 26.15 -4.48
N ARG A 357 -11.53 25.60 -3.28
CA ARG A 357 -10.61 25.81 -2.16
C ARG A 357 -9.96 24.48 -1.77
N LEU A 358 -8.91 24.57 -0.95
CA LEU A 358 -8.33 23.38 -0.33
C LEU A 358 -9.35 22.64 0.54
N ARG A 359 -10.22 23.38 1.25
CA ARG A 359 -11.29 22.80 2.06
C ARG A 359 -12.23 21.91 1.24
N ASP A 360 -12.56 22.31 0.01
CA ASP A 360 -13.42 21.50 -0.85
C ASP A 360 -12.76 20.15 -1.17
N SER A 361 -11.47 20.13 -1.50
CA SER A 361 -10.73 18.87 -1.68
C SER A 361 -10.71 18.01 -0.41
N VAL A 362 -10.51 18.63 0.76
CA VAL A 362 -10.53 17.93 2.07
C VAL A 362 -11.91 17.31 2.34
N ASP A 363 -13.01 18.02 2.06
CA ASP A 363 -14.36 17.50 2.27
C ASP A 363 -14.67 16.28 1.39
N TYR A 364 -14.18 16.27 0.14
CA TYR A 364 -14.31 15.11 -0.75
C TYR A 364 -13.49 13.92 -0.25
N MET A 365 -12.21 14.13 0.10
CA MET A 365 -11.33 13.07 0.59
C MET A 365 -11.79 12.49 1.93
N GLU A 366 -12.30 13.32 2.84
CA GLU A 366 -12.90 12.89 4.10
C GLU A 366 -14.17 12.06 3.85
N THR A 367 -15.06 12.54 2.97
CA THR A 367 -16.29 11.81 2.62
C THR A 367 -15.96 10.47 1.95
N ALA A 368 -14.98 10.42 1.06
CA ALA A 368 -14.52 9.18 0.43
C ALA A 368 -13.94 8.22 1.48
N SER A 369 -13.11 8.71 2.40
CA SER A 369 -12.52 7.90 3.46
C SER A 369 -13.58 7.30 4.38
N ILE A 370 -14.53 8.12 4.86
CA ILE A 370 -15.63 7.65 5.73
C ILE A 370 -16.53 6.67 4.97
N SER A 371 -16.77 6.88 3.68
CA SER A 371 -17.58 5.96 2.86
C SER A 371 -16.90 4.60 2.68
N THR A 372 -15.58 4.58 2.46
CA THR A 372 -14.77 3.35 2.42
C THR A 372 -14.79 2.63 3.77
N LEU A 373 -14.62 3.36 4.88
CA LEU A 373 -14.70 2.80 6.22
C LEU A 373 -16.09 2.26 6.55
N ASP A 374 -17.17 2.95 6.16
CA ASP A 374 -18.54 2.47 6.36
C ASP A 374 -18.84 1.23 5.51
N PHE A 375 -18.35 1.18 4.27
CA PHE A 375 -18.41 -0.02 3.44
C PHE A 375 -17.72 -1.18 4.15
N ALA A 376 -16.48 -0.98 4.61
CA ALA A 376 -15.73 -2.01 5.32
C ALA A 376 -16.44 -2.49 6.58
N ALA A 377 -17.06 -1.58 7.33
CA ALA A 377 -17.80 -1.91 8.54
C ALA A 377 -19.04 -2.77 8.25
N ARG A 378 -19.73 -2.51 7.14
CA ARG A 378 -20.95 -3.24 6.73
C ARG A 378 -20.64 -4.61 6.13
N TYR A 379 -19.54 -4.72 5.41
CA TYR A 379 -19.16 -5.92 4.67
C TYR A 379 -17.93 -6.63 5.28
N LYS A 380 -17.65 -6.43 6.58
CA LYS A 380 -16.42 -6.91 7.22
C LYS A 380 -16.19 -8.41 7.02
N ASP A 381 -17.26 -9.20 7.16
CA ASP A 381 -17.22 -10.66 7.08
C ASP A 381 -16.92 -11.11 5.65
N GLU A 382 -17.53 -10.44 4.66
CA GLU A 382 -17.31 -10.69 3.24
C GLU A 382 -15.88 -10.27 2.83
N LEU A 383 -15.41 -9.09 3.22
CA LEU A 383 -14.04 -8.64 2.94
C LEU A 383 -12.97 -9.60 3.47
N LEU A 384 -13.15 -10.07 4.70
CA LEU A 384 -12.25 -11.04 5.33
C LEU A 384 -12.31 -12.42 4.66
N TYR A 385 -13.52 -12.89 4.35
CA TYR A 385 -13.72 -14.20 3.72
C TYR A 385 -13.30 -14.22 2.24
N ASP A 386 -13.56 -13.16 1.50
CA ASP A 386 -13.23 -13.06 0.08
C ASP A 386 -11.72 -12.99 -0.14
N ARG A 387 -10.96 -12.41 0.81
CA ARG A 387 -9.49 -12.52 0.80
C ARG A 387 -9.04 -13.98 0.84
N TYR A 388 -9.64 -14.78 1.73
CA TYR A 388 -9.39 -16.22 1.81
C TYR A 388 -9.79 -16.94 0.51
N VAL A 389 -10.97 -16.64 -0.03
CA VAL A 389 -11.46 -17.22 -1.28
C VAL A 389 -10.52 -16.93 -2.43
N ALA A 390 -10.09 -15.67 -2.60
CA ALA A 390 -9.17 -15.27 -3.65
C ALA A 390 -7.82 -16.02 -3.54
N GLY A 391 -7.24 -16.10 -2.33
CA GLY A 391 -6.01 -16.86 -2.13
C GLY A 391 -6.17 -18.37 -2.37
N ARG A 392 -7.28 -18.97 -1.91
CA ARG A 392 -7.60 -20.39 -2.13
C ARG A 392 -7.74 -20.70 -3.61
N ASP A 393 -8.42 -19.82 -4.34
CA ASP A 393 -8.68 -19.99 -5.77
C ASP A 393 -7.38 -19.78 -6.58
N GLN A 394 -6.50 -18.86 -6.18
CA GLN A 394 -5.16 -18.74 -6.75
C GLN A 394 -4.31 -20.01 -6.57
N ILE A 395 -4.30 -20.59 -5.36
CA ILE A 395 -3.62 -21.87 -5.11
C ILE A 395 -4.18 -22.96 -6.02
N ALA A 396 -5.51 -23.04 -6.14
CA ALA A 396 -6.18 -24.03 -6.98
C ALA A 396 -5.85 -23.84 -8.48
N ARG A 397 -5.73 -22.58 -8.93
CA ARG A 397 -5.32 -22.22 -10.29
C ARG A 397 -3.88 -22.66 -10.57
N GLY A 398 -2.94 -22.35 -9.69
CA GLY A 398 -1.53 -22.76 -9.85
C GLY A 398 -1.30 -24.28 -9.85
N ARG A 399 -2.25 -25.06 -9.33
CA ARG A 399 -2.23 -26.54 -9.42
C ARG A 399 -2.73 -27.08 -10.77
N LYS A 400 -3.42 -26.26 -11.56
CA LYS A 400 -4.17 -26.69 -12.77
C LYS A 400 -3.72 -26.00 -14.05
N GLU A 401 -3.17 -24.81 -13.94
CA GLU A 401 -2.85 -23.94 -15.08
C GLU A 401 -1.37 -23.61 -15.11
N ALA A 402 -0.80 -23.63 -16.32
CA ALA A 402 0.56 -23.16 -16.54
C ALA A 402 0.65 -21.62 -16.42
N PRO A 403 1.82 -21.10 -16.01
CA PRO A 403 2.97 -21.84 -15.53
C PRO A 403 2.74 -22.42 -14.13
N TYR A 404 3.20 -23.65 -13.88
CA TYR A 404 3.12 -24.33 -12.58
C TYR A 404 4.24 -23.91 -11.62
N ALA A 405 5.33 -23.36 -12.18
CA ALA A 405 6.43 -22.78 -11.44
C ALA A 405 7.25 -21.87 -12.35
N TYR A 406 8.02 -20.97 -11.73
CA TYR A 406 9.16 -20.30 -12.34
C TYR A 406 10.45 -20.92 -11.80
N VAL A 407 11.34 -21.32 -12.70
CA VAL A 407 12.64 -21.93 -12.37
C VAL A 407 13.75 -20.96 -12.69
N ILE A 408 14.60 -20.65 -11.71
CA ILE A 408 15.68 -19.68 -11.81
C ILE A 408 17.00 -20.42 -11.51
N PRO A 409 17.75 -20.83 -12.55
CA PRO A 409 19.08 -21.42 -12.37
C PRO A 409 20.01 -20.44 -11.65
N GLN A 410 20.89 -20.94 -10.77
CA GLN A 410 21.88 -20.08 -10.10
C GLN A 410 22.97 -19.58 -11.06
N ARG A 411 23.24 -20.35 -12.13
CA ARG A 411 24.16 -19.93 -13.18
C ARG A 411 23.47 -18.88 -14.07
N GLN A 412 23.66 -17.63 -13.68
CA GLN A 412 23.21 -16.43 -14.40
C GLN A 412 24.42 -15.67 -14.94
N ARG A 413 24.18 -14.67 -15.79
CA ARG A 413 25.22 -13.71 -16.20
C ARG A 413 25.72 -12.93 -14.99
N ASP A 414 24.80 -12.45 -14.16
CA ASP A 414 25.05 -11.95 -12.81
C ASP A 414 24.18 -12.72 -11.80
N PRO A 415 24.76 -13.63 -10.99
CA PRO A 415 24.03 -14.36 -9.95
C PRO A 415 23.39 -13.45 -8.90
N MET A 416 23.94 -12.25 -8.65
CA MET A 416 23.38 -11.32 -7.68
C MET A 416 22.09 -10.67 -8.16
N LEU A 417 21.92 -10.43 -9.47
CA LEU A 417 20.67 -9.90 -10.00
C LEU A 417 19.50 -10.88 -9.80
N ALA A 418 19.75 -12.18 -9.89
CA ALA A 418 18.74 -13.18 -9.56
C ALA A 418 18.37 -13.15 -8.06
N VAL A 419 19.35 -12.97 -7.18
CA VAL A 419 19.12 -12.83 -5.73
C VAL A 419 18.30 -11.57 -5.44
N GLU A 420 18.65 -10.43 -6.04
CA GLU A 420 17.93 -9.17 -5.95
C GLU A 420 16.46 -9.30 -6.43
N LEU A 421 16.24 -9.98 -7.56
CA LEU A 421 14.89 -10.27 -8.08
C LEU A 421 14.09 -11.13 -7.08
N LEU A 422 14.69 -12.23 -6.62
CA LEU A 422 14.04 -13.17 -5.71
C LEU A 422 13.73 -12.53 -4.35
N ARG A 423 14.61 -11.68 -3.82
CA ARG A 423 14.41 -10.96 -2.56
C ARG A 423 13.23 -9.98 -2.63
N ARG A 424 13.05 -9.25 -3.73
CA ARG A 424 11.89 -8.34 -3.94
C ARG A 424 10.56 -9.09 -3.96
N ILE A 425 10.52 -10.18 -4.73
CA ILE A 425 9.33 -11.02 -4.87
C ILE A 425 9.01 -11.70 -3.53
N ALA A 426 10.03 -12.21 -2.84
CA ALA A 426 9.88 -12.77 -1.51
C ALA A 426 9.41 -11.73 -0.48
N PHE A 427 9.96 -10.52 -0.49
CA PHE A 427 9.56 -9.45 0.42
C PHE A 427 8.08 -9.09 0.28
N SER A 428 7.54 -9.25 -0.93
CA SER A 428 6.11 -9.07 -1.24
C SER A 428 5.22 -10.25 -0.81
N GLY A 429 5.79 -11.28 -0.16
CA GLY A 429 5.07 -12.43 0.40
C GLY A 429 5.16 -13.72 -0.41
N VAL A 430 5.77 -13.73 -1.59
CA VAL A 430 5.87 -14.92 -2.44
C VAL A 430 6.92 -15.89 -1.89
N ARG A 431 6.56 -17.17 -1.73
CA ARG A 431 7.45 -18.24 -1.28
C ARG A 431 8.40 -18.66 -2.40
N VAL A 432 9.69 -18.68 -2.06
CA VAL A 432 10.79 -19.14 -2.93
C VAL A 432 11.36 -20.44 -2.34
N TYR A 433 11.59 -21.43 -3.19
CA TYR A 433 12.19 -22.71 -2.82
C TYR A 433 13.55 -22.87 -3.50
N GLN A 434 14.35 -23.77 -2.96
CA GLN A 434 15.62 -24.20 -3.54
C GLN A 434 15.66 -25.73 -3.65
N LEU A 435 16.16 -26.23 -4.77
CA LEU A 435 16.39 -27.67 -4.96
C LEU A 435 17.54 -28.16 -4.08
N THR A 436 17.32 -29.24 -3.32
CA THR A 436 18.35 -29.91 -2.51
C THR A 436 19.12 -30.97 -3.29
N GLU A 437 18.56 -31.46 -4.39
CA GLU A 437 19.15 -32.43 -5.31
C GLU A 437 18.68 -32.15 -6.75
N THR A 438 19.17 -32.92 -7.72
CA THR A 438 18.72 -32.77 -9.12
C THR A 438 17.26 -33.18 -9.25
N ALA A 439 16.43 -32.33 -9.88
CA ALA A 439 15.02 -32.61 -10.11
C ALA A 439 14.57 -32.24 -11.53
N THR A 440 13.52 -32.90 -12.03
CA THR A 440 12.92 -32.60 -13.32
C THR A 440 11.71 -31.69 -13.13
N ILE A 441 11.74 -30.49 -13.70
CA ILE A 441 10.63 -29.52 -13.65
C ILE A 441 10.36 -29.06 -15.07
N GLY A 442 9.08 -29.05 -15.50
CA GLY A 442 8.71 -28.61 -16.85
C GLY A 442 9.38 -29.38 -17.99
N GLY A 443 9.80 -30.64 -17.76
CA GLY A 443 10.50 -31.49 -18.73
C GLY A 443 12.01 -31.27 -18.84
N ALA A 444 12.61 -30.42 -18.01
CA ALA A 444 14.06 -30.19 -17.96
C ALA A 444 14.65 -30.56 -16.60
N ASN A 445 15.91 -31.03 -16.60
CA ASN A 445 16.64 -31.34 -15.38
C ASN A 445 17.36 -30.09 -14.86
N TYR A 446 17.17 -29.83 -13.56
CA TYR A 446 17.82 -28.73 -12.85
C TYR A 446 18.62 -29.30 -11.69
N SER A 447 19.84 -28.79 -11.49
CA SER A 447 20.72 -29.24 -10.41
C SER A 447 20.27 -28.71 -9.05
N ALA A 448 20.78 -29.35 -7.99
CA ALA A 448 20.77 -28.79 -6.65
C ALA A 448 21.21 -27.31 -6.65
N GLY A 449 20.62 -26.51 -5.79
CA GLY A 449 20.84 -25.07 -5.69
C GLY A 449 19.88 -24.23 -6.54
N THR A 450 19.26 -24.78 -7.59
CA THR A 450 18.31 -24.04 -8.44
C THR A 450 17.13 -23.52 -7.62
N TRP A 451 16.75 -22.25 -7.85
CA TRP A 451 15.59 -21.66 -7.20
C TRP A 451 14.30 -21.94 -7.98
N VAL A 452 13.21 -22.12 -7.25
CA VAL A 452 11.89 -22.44 -7.80
C VAL A 452 10.83 -21.60 -7.09
N ILE A 453 9.96 -20.93 -7.85
CA ILE A 453 8.75 -20.27 -7.34
C ILE A 453 7.55 -21.05 -7.87
N PRO A 454 6.95 -21.95 -7.08
CA PRO A 454 5.71 -22.62 -7.45
C PRO A 454 4.57 -21.62 -7.55
N THR A 455 3.61 -21.85 -8.46
CA THR A 455 2.44 -20.96 -8.59
C THR A 455 1.24 -21.44 -7.78
N ASP A 456 1.33 -22.59 -7.09
CA ASP A 456 0.28 -23.07 -6.17
C ASP A 456 0.37 -22.44 -4.78
N GLN A 457 0.45 -21.11 -4.75
CA GLN A 457 0.47 -20.27 -3.55
C GLN A 457 -0.46 -19.06 -3.71
N GLU A 458 -0.89 -18.49 -2.60
CA GLU A 458 -1.96 -17.47 -2.53
C GLU A 458 -1.63 -16.13 -3.19
N PHE A 459 -0.34 -15.82 -3.37
CA PHE A 459 0.14 -14.58 -4.01
C PHE A 459 0.80 -14.86 -5.36
N ALA A 460 0.45 -15.98 -6.01
CA ALA A 460 0.99 -16.34 -7.31
C ALA A 460 0.66 -15.30 -8.40
N ALA A 461 -0.49 -14.62 -8.33
CA ALA A 461 -0.85 -13.53 -9.22
C ALA A 461 0.22 -12.43 -9.23
N MET A 462 0.76 -12.05 -8.07
CA MET A 462 1.85 -11.06 -7.99
C MET A 462 3.10 -11.56 -8.71
N ALA A 463 3.48 -12.83 -8.50
CA ALA A 463 4.62 -13.42 -9.19
C ALA A 463 4.40 -13.46 -10.71
N ARG A 464 3.22 -13.88 -11.16
CA ARG A 464 2.85 -13.94 -12.58
C ARG A 464 2.86 -12.56 -13.21
N GLU A 465 2.25 -11.58 -12.56
CA GLU A 465 2.15 -10.22 -13.08
C GLU A 465 3.54 -9.65 -13.36
N VAL A 466 4.55 -9.88 -12.51
CA VAL A 466 5.89 -9.31 -12.74
C VAL A 466 6.86 -10.20 -13.53
N LEU A 467 6.65 -11.52 -13.54
CA LEU A 467 7.54 -12.49 -14.19
C LEU A 467 7.11 -12.87 -15.61
N ASP A 468 5.82 -12.86 -15.91
CA ASP A 468 5.32 -13.17 -17.25
C ASP A 468 5.67 -12.04 -18.23
N VAL A 469 5.85 -12.43 -19.50
CA VAL A 469 6.03 -11.46 -20.58
C VAL A 469 4.71 -10.79 -20.88
N GLN A 470 4.66 -9.48 -20.68
CA GLN A 470 3.42 -8.71 -20.79
C GLN A 470 2.97 -8.53 -22.23
N LYS A 471 1.65 -8.54 -22.41
CA LYS A 471 0.99 -8.29 -23.70
C LYS A 471 -0.11 -7.25 -23.50
N TYR A 472 0.21 -6.01 -23.84
CA TYR A 472 -0.77 -4.93 -23.82
C TYR A 472 -1.91 -5.24 -24.81
N PRO A 473 -3.18 -5.04 -24.42
CA PRO A 473 -4.30 -5.23 -25.33
C PRO A 473 -4.31 -4.18 -26.47
N ASP A 474 -4.77 -4.57 -27.67
CA ASP A 474 -4.96 -3.65 -28.80
C ASP A 474 -6.25 -2.84 -28.62
N LEU A 475 -6.20 -1.82 -27.76
CA LEU A 475 -7.29 -0.88 -27.51
C LEU A 475 -7.36 0.15 -28.64
N ARG A 476 -8.57 0.51 -29.08
CA ARG A 476 -8.81 1.39 -30.23
C ARG A 476 -10.05 2.22 -29.99
N ASP A 477 -9.99 3.50 -30.34
CA ASP A 477 -11.10 4.48 -30.18
C ASP A 477 -12.44 3.98 -30.72
N PHE A 478 -12.40 3.18 -31.78
CA PHE A 478 -13.53 2.45 -32.36
C PHE A 478 -13.01 1.26 -33.19
N ALA A 479 -13.90 0.35 -33.57
CA ALA A 479 -13.54 -0.81 -34.40
C ALA A 479 -12.89 -0.37 -35.73
N GLY A 480 -11.61 -0.72 -35.91
CA GLY A 480 -10.80 -0.32 -37.08
C GLY A 480 -10.17 1.08 -37.00
N GLY A 481 -10.37 1.80 -35.89
CA GLY A 481 -9.75 3.10 -35.61
C GLY A 481 -8.28 3.02 -35.18
N PRO A 482 -7.64 4.17 -34.88
CA PRO A 482 -6.28 4.21 -34.37
C PRO A 482 -6.18 3.52 -32.98
N PRO A 483 -5.00 3.00 -32.61
CA PRO A 483 -4.78 2.49 -31.26
C PRO A 483 -4.86 3.61 -30.23
N GLU A 484 -5.42 3.30 -29.07
CA GLU A 484 -5.41 4.17 -27.91
C GLU A 484 -4.00 4.24 -27.33
N GLN A 485 -3.58 5.43 -26.91
CA GLN A 485 -2.31 5.59 -26.21
C GLN A 485 -2.46 5.01 -24.80
N PRO A 486 -1.56 4.10 -24.36
CA PRO A 486 -1.53 3.64 -22.98
C PRO A 486 -1.43 4.81 -22.02
N TYR A 487 -2.19 4.77 -20.92
CA TYR A 487 -2.18 5.83 -19.93
C TYR A 487 -0.77 6.02 -19.33
N ASP A 488 -0.07 4.91 -19.04
CA ASP A 488 1.25 4.93 -18.41
C ASP A 488 2.26 3.98 -19.06
N ALA A 489 2.25 2.71 -18.69
CA ALA A 489 3.19 1.70 -19.17
C ALA A 489 2.49 0.66 -20.05
N SER A 490 3.04 0.39 -21.23
CA SER A 490 2.54 -0.69 -22.10
C SER A 490 3.13 -2.07 -21.76
N GLY A 491 4.06 -2.14 -20.81
CA GLY A 491 4.65 -3.41 -20.39
C GLY A 491 5.82 -3.26 -19.43
N TRP A 492 6.05 -4.32 -18.68
CA TRP A 492 7.16 -4.56 -17.77
C TRP A 492 7.49 -6.04 -17.90
N THR A 493 8.69 -6.49 -17.59
CA THR A 493 8.98 -7.93 -17.45
C THR A 493 10.25 -8.01 -16.64
N LEU A 494 10.12 -8.30 -15.33
CA LEU A 494 11.23 -8.20 -14.39
C LEU A 494 12.44 -9.06 -14.78
N PRO A 495 12.26 -10.30 -15.27
CA PRO A 495 13.37 -11.11 -15.80
C PRO A 495 14.15 -10.41 -16.93
N LEU A 496 13.43 -9.73 -17.84
CA LEU A 496 14.05 -9.05 -18.98
C LEU A 496 14.74 -7.74 -18.56
N SER A 497 14.12 -6.96 -17.66
CA SER A 497 14.70 -5.70 -17.19
C SER A 497 15.91 -5.90 -16.28
N MET A 498 16.00 -7.04 -15.60
CA MET A 498 17.10 -7.38 -14.69
C MET A 498 18.14 -8.34 -15.29
N ASP A 499 18.03 -8.71 -16.58
CA ASP A 499 18.91 -9.70 -17.26
C ASP A 499 19.00 -11.04 -16.47
N VAL A 500 17.86 -11.48 -15.93
CA VAL A 500 17.74 -12.73 -15.17
C VAL A 500 17.02 -13.78 -16.01
N ARG A 501 17.68 -14.92 -16.24
CA ARG A 501 17.03 -16.06 -16.90
C ARG A 501 16.04 -16.71 -15.94
N VAL A 502 14.75 -16.60 -16.28
CA VAL A 502 13.65 -17.30 -15.64
C VAL A 502 13.00 -18.25 -16.64
N VAL A 503 12.74 -19.49 -16.24
CA VAL A 503 12.10 -20.51 -17.08
C VAL A 503 10.73 -20.87 -16.50
N ALA A 504 9.67 -20.57 -17.25
CA ALA A 504 8.31 -20.97 -16.90
C ALA A 504 8.10 -22.47 -17.13
N ALA A 505 7.62 -23.18 -16.10
CA ALA A 505 7.34 -24.61 -16.17
C ALA A 505 5.91 -24.86 -16.66
N ASN A 506 5.77 -25.43 -17.86
CA ASN A 506 4.47 -25.67 -18.50
C ASN A 506 3.82 -27.02 -18.14
N ALA A 507 4.42 -27.78 -17.22
CA ALA A 507 3.91 -29.05 -16.72
C ALA A 507 3.88 -29.06 -15.17
N PRO A 508 2.94 -29.80 -14.54
CA PRO A 508 2.86 -29.91 -13.09
C PRO A 508 4.18 -30.37 -12.45
N ILE A 509 4.49 -29.85 -11.26
CA ILE A 509 5.63 -30.33 -10.47
C ILE A 509 5.27 -31.70 -9.87
N SER A 510 6.06 -32.73 -10.15
CA SER A 510 5.85 -34.07 -9.60
C SER A 510 6.10 -34.12 -8.09
N ALA A 511 5.60 -35.16 -7.42
CA ALA A 511 5.80 -35.35 -5.98
C ALA A 511 7.30 -35.50 -5.63
N GLU A 512 8.06 -36.19 -6.49
CA GLU A 512 9.51 -36.36 -6.34
C GLU A 512 10.23 -35.02 -6.43
N SER A 513 9.91 -34.20 -7.44
CA SER A 513 10.49 -32.87 -7.59
C SER A 513 10.10 -31.93 -6.45
N ARG A 514 8.89 -32.06 -5.88
CA ARG A 514 8.50 -31.33 -4.67
C ARG A 514 9.26 -31.78 -3.42
N ALA A 515 9.53 -33.08 -3.27
CA ALA A 515 10.32 -33.60 -2.16
C ALA A 515 11.78 -33.10 -2.21
N ALA A 516 12.29 -32.82 -3.41
CA ALA A 516 13.60 -32.20 -3.62
C ALA A 516 13.62 -30.68 -3.38
N MET A 517 12.50 -30.04 -3.01
CA MET A 517 12.44 -28.59 -2.77
C MET A 517 12.44 -28.26 -1.28
N LYS A 518 13.31 -27.32 -0.89
CA LYS A 518 13.35 -26.71 0.44
C LYS A 518 12.88 -25.26 0.38
N LEU A 519 11.93 -24.88 1.22
CA LEU A 519 11.52 -23.48 1.38
C LEU A 519 12.71 -22.63 1.85
N LEU A 520 12.93 -21.48 1.20
CA LEU A 520 13.91 -20.49 1.64
C LEU A 520 13.26 -19.55 2.64
N GLY A 521 13.87 -19.46 3.82
CA GLY A 521 13.35 -18.64 4.92
C GLY A 521 12.11 -19.23 5.60
N GLY A 522 11.52 -18.44 6.47
CA GLY A 522 10.26 -18.77 7.18
C GLY A 522 9.12 -17.85 6.76
N THR A 523 7.93 -18.10 7.28
CA THR A 523 6.83 -17.12 7.28
C THR A 523 7.00 -16.16 8.46
N LEU A 524 6.40 -14.97 8.38
CA LEU A 524 6.36 -14.05 9.51
C LEU A 524 5.76 -14.77 10.73
N ALA A 525 6.45 -14.73 11.88
CA ALA A 525 5.98 -15.39 13.09
C ALA A 525 4.73 -14.68 13.64
N ALA A 526 3.71 -15.46 13.97
CA ALA A 526 2.40 -15.00 14.45
C ALA A 526 2.40 -14.28 15.82
N ALA A 527 3.53 -14.06 16.50
CA ALA A 527 3.51 -13.89 17.96
C ALA A 527 3.92 -12.52 18.53
N ASN A 528 4.40 -11.54 17.74
CA ASN A 528 5.11 -10.37 18.33
C ASN A 528 4.60 -8.97 17.93
N GLY A 529 3.34 -8.84 17.49
CA GLY A 529 2.80 -7.54 17.03
C GLY A 529 3.54 -6.99 15.79
N PRO A 530 3.16 -5.80 15.30
CA PRO A 530 3.89 -5.14 14.23
C PRO A 530 5.20 -4.54 14.75
N THR A 531 6.24 -4.62 13.92
CA THR A 531 7.59 -4.12 14.17
C THR A 531 7.98 -3.08 13.12
N PRO A 532 8.77 -2.06 13.49
CA PRO A 532 9.26 -1.07 12.53
C PRO A 532 10.31 -1.67 11.58
N TYR A 533 10.27 -1.26 10.32
CA TYR A 533 11.32 -1.45 9.33
C TYR A 533 12.51 -0.54 9.67
N GLN A 534 13.44 -1.06 10.47
CA GLN A 534 14.68 -0.37 10.82
C GLN A 534 15.77 -1.35 11.25
N SER A 535 17.02 -1.00 10.94
CA SER A 535 18.20 -1.68 11.46
C SER A 535 19.31 -0.66 11.67
N SER A 536 20.03 -0.76 12.78
CA SER A 536 21.22 0.06 13.07
C SER A 536 22.47 -0.41 12.33
N THR A 537 22.43 -1.60 11.75
CA THR A 537 23.51 -2.20 10.95
C THR A 537 22.98 -2.64 9.59
N ASP A 538 23.86 -2.72 8.60
CA ASP A 538 23.52 -3.29 7.30
C ASP A 538 23.43 -4.82 7.39
N LEU A 539 22.22 -5.38 7.28
CA LEU A 539 21.92 -6.79 7.50
C LEU A 539 22.38 -7.68 6.33
N ALA A 540 22.33 -7.15 5.11
CA ALA A 540 22.82 -7.80 3.90
C ALA A 540 23.69 -6.81 3.09
N PRO A 541 25.00 -6.73 3.37
CA PRO A 541 25.90 -5.83 2.64
C PRO A 541 25.97 -6.06 1.12
N PHE A 542 25.50 -7.24 0.69
CA PHE A 542 25.39 -7.63 -0.72
C PHE A 542 24.13 -7.10 -1.41
N ASP A 543 23.13 -6.63 -0.65
CA ASP A 543 21.91 -6.02 -1.19
C ASP A 543 22.22 -4.66 -1.79
N SER A 544 21.48 -4.28 -2.83
CA SER A 544 21.57 -2.98 -3.46
C SER A 544 21.18 -1.83 -2.53
N VAL A 545 20.38 -2.10 -1.48
CA VAL A 545 19.98 -1.10 -0.47
C VAL A 545 20.46 -1.49 0.92
N PRO A 546 21.16 -0.57 1.63
CA PRO A 546 21.72 -0.85 2.95
C PRO A 546 20.66 -0.88 4.07
N GLY A 547 21.09 -1.31 5.25
CA GLY A 547 20.30 -1.21 6.49
C GLY A 547 19.50 -2.48 6.72
N ALA A 548 18.18 -2.37 6.89
CA ALA A 548 17.33 -3.54 7.03
C ALA A 548 17.20 -4.35 5.72
N GLY A 549 17.41 -3.70 4.57
CA GLY A 549 17.30 -4.31 3.25
C GLY A 549 16.00 -5.12 3.10
N PHE A 550 16.11 -6.32 2.54
CA PHE A 550 14.98 -7.26 2.52
C PHE A 550 14.96 -8.22 3.73
N ASP A 551 15.92 -8.14 4.65
CA ASP A 551 16.06 -9.10 5.77
C ASP A 551 15.10 -8.86 6.95
N SER A 552 14.34 -7.78 6.92
CA SER A 552 13.25 -7.55 7.89
C SER A 552 12.10 -8.55 7.74
N MET A 553 12.06 -9.30 6.62
CA MET A 553 11.10 -10.36 6.35
C MET A 553 11.79 -11.73 6.26
N PRO A 554 11.36 -12.74 7.05
CA PRO A 554 12.06 -14.03 7.11
C PRO A 554 12.15 -14.80 5.79
N ASN A 555 11.17 -14.67 4.91
CA ASN A 555 11.15 -15.33 3.59
C ASN A 555 12.17 -14.71 2.63
N ALA A 556 12.28 -13.39 2.60
CA ALA A 556 13.27 -12.69 1.79
C ALA A 556 14.69 -12.84 2.36
N ALA A 557 14.84 -12.77 3.70
CA ALA A 557 16.11 -13.02 4.38
C ALA A 557 16.72 -14.39 4.04
N GLY A 558 15.86 -15.40 3.81
CA GLY A 558 16.29 -16.75 3.42
C GLY A 558 16.88 -16.85 2.01
N VAL A 559 16.69 -15.84 1.16
CA VAL A 559 17.27 -15.77 -0.18
C VAL A 559 18.66 -15.13 -0.08
N THR A 560 19.68 -15.98 -0.06
CA THR A 560 21.08 -15.58 0.00
C THR A 560 21.80 -15.87 -1.31
N PRO A 561 22.83 -15.09 -1.67
CA PRO A 561 23.63 -15.39 -2.85
C PRO A 561 24.38 -16.72 -2.73
N PRO A 562 24.60 -17.42 -3.86
CA PRO A 562 25.48 -18.59 -3.86
C PRO A 562 26.89 -18.17 -3.44
N ALA A 563 27.61 -19.07 -2.77
CA ALA A 563 28.98 -18.81 -2.34
C ALA A 563 29.85 -18.45 -3.56
N GLY A 564 30.44 -17.25 -3.54
CA GLY A 564 31.45 -16.85 -4.51
C GLY A 564 32.75 -17.64 -4.31
N ASN A 565 33.53 -17.77 -5.38
CA ASN A 565 34.88 -18.34 -5.31
C ASN A 565 35.90 -17.27 -5.69
N ILE A 566 36.92 -17.10 -4.87
CA ILE A 566 38.09 -16.29 -5.21
C ILE A 566 39.18 -17.25 -5.72
N PHE A 567 39.59 -17.06 -6.97
CA PHE A 567 40.66 -17.84 -7.57
C PHE A 567 41.94 -17.00 -7.69
N GLY A 568 43.10 -17.66 -7.58
CA GLY A 568 44.40 -17.02 -7.73
C GLY A 568 45.09 -16.70 -6.39
N ARG A 569 46.25 -16.03 -6.48
CA ARG A 569 47.06 -15.57 -5.35
C ARG A 569 47.67 -14.21 -5.71
N GLY A 570 47.87 -13.33 -4.74
CA GLY A 570 48.55 -12.06 -4.93
C GLY A 570 47.83 -10.88 -4.29
N PRO A 571 48.38 -9.67 -4.44
CA PRO A 571 47.87 -8.46 -3.80
C PRO A 571 46.72 -7.77 -4.55
N ALA A 572 46.26 -8.32 -5.68
CA ALA A 572 45.23 -7.72 -6.52
C ALA A 572 44.06 -8.68 -6.72
N ILE A 573 42.85 -8.15 -6.66
CA ILE A 573 41.60 -8.84 -7.00
C ILE A 573 41.07 -8.28 -8.32
N SER A 574 40.70 -9.17 -9.25
CA SER A 574 39.97 -8.78 -10.46
C SER A 574 38.48 -8.97 -10.21
N ILE A 575 37.69 -7.97 -10.58
CA ILE A 575 36.23 -8.00 -10.46
C ILE A 575 35.62 -7.81 -11.85
N ASP A 576 34.49 -8.46 -12.10
CA ASP A 576 33.80 -8.37 -13.38
C ASP A 576 32.88 -7.15 -13.39
N ALA A 577 33.11 -6.21 -14.31
CA ALA A 577 32.31 -4.99 -14.42
C ALA A 577 30.82 -5.26 -14.73
N VAL A 578 30.47 -6.47 -15.20
CA VAL A 578 29.08 -6.88 -15.45
C VAL A 578 28.29 -7.11 -14.16
N GLN A 579 28.96 -7.39 -13.03
CA GLN A 579 28.28 -7.69 -11.76
C GLN A 579 27.82 -6.42 -11.03
N ILE A 580 26.58 -6.40 -10.55
CA ILE A 580 25.95 -5.27 -9.84
C ILE A 580 26.77 -4.84 -8.61
N ASN A 581 27.41 -5.78 -7.94
CA ASN A 581 28.20 -5.53 -6.72
C ASN A 581 29.63 -5.05 -6.99
N THR A 582 30.05 -4.91 -8.25
CA THR A 582 31.38 -4.39 -8.60
C THR A 582 31.58 -2.97 -8.08
N MET A 583 30.60 -2.08 -8.23
CA MET A 583 30.74 -0.70 -7.73
C MET A 583 30.87 -0.66 -6.20
N ARG A 584 30.18 -1.55 -5.48
CA ARG A 584 30.32 -1.70 -4.03
C ARG A 584 31.71 -2.20 -3.64
N ALA A 585 32.21 -3.22 -4.35
CA ALA A 585 33.56 -3.73 -4.13
C ALA A 585 34.63 -2.65 -4.38
N LEU A 586 34.47 -1.84 -5.44
CA LEU A 586 35.35 -0.68 -5.71
C LEU A 586 35.31 0.35 -4.60
N GLN A 587 34.11 0.71 -4.11
CA GLN A 587 33.98 1.67 -3.01
C GLN A 587 34.62 1.15 -1.72
N ALA A 588 34.42 -0.12 -1.38
CA ALA A 588 35.06 -0.76 -0.24
C ALA A 588 36.59 -0.79 -0.40
N ALA A 589 37.09 -1.10 -1.59
CA ALA A 589 38.51 -1.10 -1.91
C ALA A 589 39.12 0.30 -1.74
N TRP A 590 38.48 1.35 -2.26
CA TRP A 590 38.93 2.73 -2.08
C TRP A 590 38.93 3.17 -0.62
N LYS A 591 37.88 2.83 0.15
CA LYS A 591 37.84 3.11 1.60
C LYS A 591 38.96 2.40 2.36
N ALA A 592 39.39 1.23 1.89
CA ALA A 592 40.52 0.48 2.43
C ALA A 592 41.90 0.95 1.91
N GLY A 593 41.95 1.99 1.07
CA GLY A 593 43.20 2.53 0.51
C GLY A 593 43.79 1.73 -0.66
N ALA A 594 43.01 0.83 -1.28
CA ALA A 594 43.45 0.10 -2.47
C ALA A 594 43.44 0.99 -3.72
N THR A 595 44.31 0.68 -4.68
CA THR A 595 44.30 1.30 -6.01
C THR A 595 43.42 0.49 -6.96
N VAL A 596 42.71 1.18 -7.84
CA VAL A 596 41.83 0.57 -8.85
C VAL A 596 42.40 0.88 -10.23
N ARG A 597 42.51 -0.14 -11.08
CA ARG A 597 42.86 0.01 -12.48
C ARG A 597 41.87 -0.76 -13.34
N PHE A 598 41.47 -0.17 -14.46
CA PHE A 598 40.75 -0.90 -15.49
C PHE A 598 41.73 -1.78 -16.26
N VAL A 599 41.38 -3.06 -16.43
CA VAL A 599 42.12 -4.00 -17.29
C VAL A 599 41.21 -4.28 -18.48
N PRO A 600 41.52 -3.75 -19.67
CA PRO A 600 40.66 -3.84 -20.85
C PRO A 600 40.42 -5.27 -21.34
#